data_AF-A0A8J3KI35-F1
#
_entry.id   AF-A0A8J3KI35-F1
#
_cell.length_a   1.000
_cell.length_b   1.000
_cell.length_c   1.000
_cell.angle_alpha   90.00
_cell.angle_beta   90.00
_cell.angle_gamma   90.00
#
_symmetry.space_group_name_H-M   'P 1'
#
loop_
_entity.id
_entity.type
_entity.pdbx_description
1 polymer ?
#
loop_
_entity_poly.entity_id
_entity_poly.type
_entity_poly.pdbx_seq_one_letter_code
_entity_poly.pdbx_strand_id
1 'polypeptide(L)'
;MKRYAGLLRGINVGGNKKIAMADLRKLVEGLGHEDVKTLLQSGNVVFGSAKADQAALAAELERAIEAELGMSVGCLVRDGADLARIIAHDPLGDVADNPSRKFVVFLSGPVDPAKLAEVEALAKPGERLAAGEREVHMWLPDGAAETKLTHLLFQKRLGVTVATARNWNTVTKLSALLT
;
A
#
# COMPACT_ATOMS: atom_id res chain seq x y z
N MET A 1 -4.20 -16.83 -14.64
CA MET A 1 -3.39 -16.49 -13.45
C MET A 1 -4.12 -15.46 -12.62
N LYS A 2 -3.85 -15.37 -11.31
CA LYS A 2 -4.40 -14.29 -10.47
C LYS A 2 -3.54 -13.05 -10.62
N ARG A 3 -4.16 -11.87 -10.63
CA ARG A 3 -3.47 -10.57 -10.71
C ARG A 3 -3.29 -9.97 -9.33
N TYR A 4 -2.12 -9.38 -9.12
CA TYR A 4 -1.69 -8.81 -7.86
C TYR A 4 -1.13 -7.40 -8.04
N ALA A 5 -1.26 -6.57 -7.01
CA ALA A 5 -0.54 -5.33 -6.83
C ALA A 5 0.51 -5.49 -5.71
N GLY A 6 1.78 -5.30 -6.04
CA GLY A 6 2.88 -5.12 -5.10
C GLY A 6 3.06 -3.64 -4.74
N LEU A 7 3.09 -3.36 -3.44
CA LEU A 7 3.09 -2.04 -2.83
C LEU A 7 4.38 -1.84 -2.03
N LEU A 8 5.40 -1.28 -2.68
CA LEU A 8 6.70 -1.04 -2.07
C LEU A 8 6.63 0.20 -1.14
N ARG A 9 7.33 0.13 -0.02
CA ARG A 9 7.35 1.19 1.00
C ARG A 9 8.58 2.08 0.86
N GLY A 10 8.35 3.38 0.77
CA GLY A 10 9.38 4.41 0.97
C GLY A 10 10.45 4.46 -0.12
N ILE A 11 10.12 4.05 -1.35
CA ILE A 11 11.01 4.21 -2.51
C ILE A 11 10.75 5.55 -3.20
N ASN A 12 11.80 6.13 -3.78
CA ASN A 12 11.73 7.39 -4.54
C ASN A 12 11.13 8.60 -3.78
N VAL A 13 11.10 8.56 -2.44
CA VAL A 13 10.63 9.67 -1.59
C VAL A 13 11.83 10.32 -0.89
N GLY A 14 11.91 11.65 -0.94
CA GLY A 14 12.99 12.41 -0.29
C GLY A 14 14.39 12.07 -0.78
N GLY A 15 14.53 11.54 -2.01
CA GLY A 15 15.81 11.16 -2.60
C GLY A 15 16.36 9.79 -2.13
N ASN A 16 15.67 9.09 -1.23
CA ASN A 16 16.10 7.80 -0.70
C ASN A 16 15.56 6.62 -1.53
N LYS A 17 16.25 5.47 -1.47
CA LYS A 17 15.84 4.19 -2.06
C LYS A 17 15.35 4.37 -3.50
N LYS A 18 16.25 4.87 -4.35
CA LYS A 18 15.95 5.17 -5.75
C LYS A 18 15.84 3.87 -6.53
N ILE A 19 14.67 3.62 -7.10
CA ILE A 19 14.43 2.48 -7.99
C ILE A 19 13.79 3.01 -9.27
N ALA A 20 14.44 2.78 -10.40
CA ALA A 20 13.81 3.07 -11.68
C ALA A 20 12.66 2.07 -11.91
N MET A 21 11.50 2.57 -12.31
CA MET A 21 10.33 1.70 -12.54
C MET A 21 10.54 0.70 -13.67
N ALA A 22 11.51 0.91 -14.56
CA ALA A 22 11.92 -0.08 -15.55
C ALA A 22 12.67 -1.25 -14.93
N ASP A 23 13.56 -0.98 -13.97
CA ASP A 23 14.32 -2.02 -13.26
C ASP A 23 13.39 -2.84 -12.37
N LEU A 24 12.44 -2.19 -11.69
CA LEU A 24 11.40 -2.90 -10.93
C LEU A 24 10.57 -3.83 -11.82
N ARG A 25 10.20 -3.41 -13.04
CA ARG A 25 9.49 -4.31 -13.96
C ARG A 25 10.34 -5.51 -14.35
N LYS A 26 11.57 -5.26 -14.81
CA LYS A 26 12.51 -6.33 -15.22
C LYS A 26 12.76 -7.34 -14.10
N LEU A 27 12.93 -6.87 -12.87
CA LEU A 27 13.13 -7.73 -11.70
C LEU A 27 11.91 -8.63 -11.48
N VAL A 28 10.69 -8.07 -11.54
CA VAL A 28 9.46 -8.85 -11.37
C VAL A 28 9.22 -9.84 -12.52
N GLU A 29 9.55 -9.46 -13.75
CA GLU A 29 9.54 -10.36 -14.92
C GLU A 29 10.57 -11.48 -14.77
N GLY A 30 11.77 -11.17 -14.25
CA GLY A 30 12.85 -12.14 -14.00
C GLY A 30 12.50 -13.19 -12.94
N LEU A 31 11.56 -12.89 -12.04
CA LEU A 31 10.99 -13.84 -11.09
C LEU A 31 9.95 -14.79 -11.71
N GLY A 32 9.66 -14.65 -13.00
CA GLY A 32 8.69 -15.47 -13.74
C GLY A 32 7.25 -15.01 -13.58
N HIS A 33 7.02 -13.78 -13.12
CA HIS A 33 5.68 -13.19 -13.10
C HIS A 33 5.36 -12.54 -14.46
N GLU A 34 4.09 -12.56 -14.84
CA GLU A 34 3.63 -12.16 -16.17
C GLU A 34 2.86 -10.83 -16.14
N ASP A 35 2.55 -10.24 -17.30
CA ASP A 35 1.75 -9.01 -17.43
C ASP A 35 2.24 -7.83 -16.57
N VAL A 36 3.55 -7.74 -16.34
CA VAL A 36 4.12 -6.80 -15.36
C VAL A 36 3.98 -5.36 -15.81
N LYS A 37 3.35 -4.53 -14.99
CA LYS A 37 3.23 -3.08 -15.22
C LYS A 37 3.54 -2.31 -13.93
N THR A 38 4.05 -1.10 -14.05
CA THR A 38 4.26 -0.21 -12.90
C THR A 38 3.35 1.01 -13.00
N LEU A 39 2.90 1.50 -11.85
CA LEU A 39 2.03 2.67 -11.73
C LEU A 39 2.73 3.76 -10.91
N LEU A 40 2.94 4.93 -11.52
CA LEU A 40 3.67 6.07 -10.92
C LEU A 40 5.09 5.67 -10.50
N GLN A 41 5.75 6.54 -9.71
CA GLN A 41 7.12 6.32 -9.20
C GLN A 41 7.13 5.90 -7.72
N SER A 42 5.98 5.78 -7.08
CA SER A 42 5.84 5.53 -5.63
C SER A 42 5.88 4.06 -5.23
N GLY A 43 6.36 3.18 -6.12
CA GLY A 43 6.51 1.76 -5.82
C GLY A 43 5.21 0.98 -5.91
N ASN A 44 4.57 1.02 -7.07
CA ASN A 44 3.42 0.18 -7.39
C ASN A 44 3.76 -0.66 -8.60
N VAL A 45 3.65 -1.97 -8.46
CA VAL A 45 3.79 -2.93 -9.55
C VAL A 45 2.55 -3.81 -9.58
N VAL A 46 2.02 -4.10 -10.76
CA VAL A 46 0.97 -5.09 -10.97
C VAL A 46 1.54 -6.21 -11.81
N PHE A 47 1.14 -7.45 -11.52
CA PHE A 47 1.66 -8.63 -12.20
C PHE A 47 0.69 -9.82 -12.04
N GLY A 48 0.74 -10.74 -13.00
CA GLY A 48 0.10 -12.04 -12.93
C GLY A 48 1.02 -13.06 -12.28
N SER A 49 0.46 -13.91 -11.41
CA SER A 49 1.20 -15.04 -10.83
C SER A 49 0.35 -16.30 -10.74
N ALA A 50 1.00 -17.45 -10.89
CA ALA A 50 0.43 -18.75 -10.54
C ALA A 50 0.44 -18.99 -9.02
N LYS A 51 1.30 -18.30 -8.26
CA LYS A 51 1.33 -18.38 -6.80
C LYS A 51 0.10 -17.69 -6.21
N ALA A 52 -0.45 -18.26 -5.14
CA ALA A 52 -1.66 -17.75 -4.48
C ALA A 52 -1.36 -16.94 -3.20
N ASP A 53 -0.23 -17.23 -2.55
CA ASP A 53 0.11 -16.65 -1.25
C ASP A 53 0.70 -15.24 -1.41
N GLN A 54 -0.08 -14.23 -1.03
CA GLN A 54 0.32 -12.83 -1.07
C GLN A 54 1.52 -12.52 -0.17
N ALA A 55 1.67 -13.17 0.98
CA ALA A 55 2.79 -12.94 1.89
C ALA A 55 4.08 -13.55 1.33
N ALA A 56 3.99 -14.74 0.73
CA ALA A 56 5.12 -15.36 0.04
C ALA A 56 5.58 -14.53 -1.18
N LEU A 57 4.62 -13.98 -1.95
CA LEU A 57 4.90 -13.06 -3.05
C LEU A 57 5.58 -11.78 -2.57
N ALA A 58 5.09 -11.17 -1.48
CA ALA A 58 5.72 -9.99 -0.90
C ALA A 58 7.18 -10.29 -0.49
N ALA A 59 7.41 -11.36 0.26
CA ALA A 59 8.76 -11.74 0.71
C ALA A 59 9.70 -12.09 -0.46
N GLU A 60 9.19 -12.66 -1.55
CA GLU A 60 9.97 -12.89 -2.77
C GLU A 60 10.41 -11.57 -3.42
N LEU A 61 9.51 -10.59 -3.54
CA LEU A 61 9.85 -9.27 -4.06
C LEU A 61 10.89 -8.56 -3.19
N GLU A 62 10.73 -8.61 -1.86
CA GLU A 62 11.70 -8.01 -0.93
C GLU A 62 13.10 -8.60 -1.09
N ARG A 63 13.21 -9.94 -1.14
CA ARG A 63 14.50 -10.63 -1.33
C ARG A 63 15.15 -10.31 -2.67
N ALA A 64 14.36 -10.27 -3.75
CA ALA A 64 14.86 -9.96 -5.07
C ALA A 64 15.37 -8.51 -5.15
N ILE A 65 14.64 -7.56 -4.58
CA ILE A 65 15.05 -6.15 -4.51
C ILE A 65 16.36 -6.00 -3.70
N GLU A 66 16.48 -6.71 -2.58
CA GLU A 66 17.72 -6.69 -1.79
C GLU A 66 18.89 -7.30 -2.57
N ALA A 67 18.69 -8.44 -3.23
CA ALA A 67 19.74 -9.14 -3.97
C ALA A 67 20.21 -8.37 -5.22
N GLU A 68 19.29 -7.80 -6.00
CA GLU A 68 19.62 -7.15 -7.27
C GLU A 68 19.92 -5.65 -7.13
N LEU A 69 19.25 -4.97 -6.20
CA LEU A 69 19.33 -3.51 -6.04
C LEU A 69 20.04 -3.08 -4.75
N GLY A 70 20.48 -4.03 -3.92
CA GLY A 70 21.29 -3.78 -2.73
C GLY A 70 20.57 -2.99 -1.64
N MET A 71 19.24 -3.03 -1.60
CA MET A 71 18.45 -2.25 -0.65
C MET A 71 17.27 -3.03 -0.05
N SER A 72 17.09 -2.89 1.26
CA SER A 72 15.93 -3.44 1.95
C SER A 72 14.71 -2.52 1.76
N VAL A 73 13.66 -3.03 1.12
CA VAL A 73 12.41 -2.33 0.86
C VAL A 73 11.26 -3.20 1.35
N GLY A 74 10.42 -2.68 2.24
CA GLY A 74 9.22 -3.40 2.66
C GLY A 74 8.17 -3.44 1.55
N CYS A 75 7.50 -4.57 1.37
CA CYS A 75 6.50 -4.79 0.33
C CYS A 75 5.22 -5.39 0.93
N LEU A 76 4.08 -4.99 0.40
CA LEU A 76 2.80 -5.68 0.63
C LEU A 76 2.22 -6.08 -0.72
N VAL A 77 1.61 -7.26 -0.80
CA VAL A 77 0.89 -7.71 -1.99
C VAL A 77 -0.61 -7.77 -1.67
N ARG A 78 -1.44 -7.33 -2.61
CA ARG A 78 -2.90 -7.45 -2.59
C ARG A 78 -3.37 -7.97 -3.93
N ASP A 79 -4.43 -8.76 -3.92
CA ASP A 79 -5.06 -9.19 -5.18
C ASP A 79 -6.22 -8.28 -5.59
N GLY A 80 -6.78 -8.55 -6.78
CA GLY A 80 -7.92 -7.79 -7.29
C GLY A 80 -9.16 -7.87 -6.39
N ALA A 81 -9.39 -8.98 -5.70
CA ALA A 81 -10.55 -9.13 -4.83
C ALA A 81 -10.40 -8.28 -3.56
N ASP A 82 -9.19 -8.21 -2.98
CA ASP A 82 -8.90 -7.30 -1.87
C ASP A 82 -9.19 -5.84 -2.28
N LEU A 83 -8.65 -5.38 -3.42
CA LEU A 83 -8.82 -3.98 -3.83
C LEU A 83 -10.27 -3.66 -4.20
N ALA A 84 -10.99 -4.60 -4.83
CA ALA A 84 -12.41 -4.44 -5.11
C ALA A 84 -13.23 -4.34 -3.81
N ARG A 85 -12.95 -5.18 -2.81
CA ARG A 85 -13.60 -5.12 -1.49
C ARG A 85 -13.36 -3.78 -0.80
N ILE A 86 -12.11 -3.31 -0.77
CA ILE A 86 -11.73 -2.02 -0.17
C ILE A 86 -12.48 -0.85 -0.83
N ILE A 87 -12.68 -0.91 -2.14
CA ILE A 87 -13.39 0.14 -2.88
C ILE A 87 -14.91 0.06 -2.64
N ALA A 88 -15.48 -1.14 -2.66
CA ALA A 88 -16.91 -1.35 -2.48
C ALA A 88 -17.40 -1.04 -1.05
N HIS A 89 -16.55 -1.27 -0.05
CA HIS A 89 -16.85 -1.05 1.36
C HIS A 89 -16.11 0.15 1.92
N ASP A 90 -16.26 1.30 1.28
CA ASP A 90 -15.61 2.53 1.70
C ASP A 90 -16.32 3.21 2.89
N PRO A 91 -15.77 3.15 4.11
CA PRO A 91 -16.43 3.68 5.30
C PRO A 91 -16.33 5.21 5.42
N LEU A 92 -15.57 5.88 4.56
CA LEU A 92 -15.37 7.34 4.58
C LEU A 92 -15.90 8.02 3.31
N GLY A 93 -16.70 7.33 2.50
CA GLY A 93 -17.17 7.82 1.20
C GLY A 93 -18.15 9.00 1.29
N ASP A 94 -18.78 9.18 2.45
CA ASP A 94 -19.70 10.27 2.78
C ASP A 94 -18.99 11.54 3.26
N VAL A 95 -17.79 11.41 3.84
CA VAL A 95 -17.02 12.53 4.39
C VAL A 95 -15.83 12.95 3.53
N ALA A 96 -15.27 12.05 2.74
CA ALA A 96 -14.07 12.30 1.95
C ALA A 96 -14.43 12.81 0.54
N ASP A 97 -14.38 14.13 0.37
CA ASP A 97 -14.74 14.80 -0.89
C ASP A 97 -13.60 14.89 -1.92
N ASN A 98 -12.36 14.59 -1.52
CA ASN A 98 -11.18 14.72 -2.37
C ASN A 98 -10.33 13.43 -2.40
N PRO A 99 -10.27 12.71 -3.54
CA PRO A 99 -9.57 11.44 -3.62
C PRO A 99 -8.03 11.54 -3.46
N SER A 100 -7.45 12.74 -3.59
CA SER A 100 -6.03 12.97 -3.33
C SER A 100 -5.71 13.16 -1.85
N ARG A 101 -6.72 13.46 -1.02
CA ARG A 101 -6.63 13.66 0.44
C ARG A 101 -7.14 12.47 1.25
N LYS A 102 -7.80 11.53 0.56
CA LYS A 102 -8.20 10.24 1.09
C LYS A 102 -7.15 9.17 0.81
N PHE A 103 -6.79 8.40 1.82
CA PHE A 103 -5.76 7.38 1.76
C PHE A 103 -6.28 6.03 2.27
N VAL A 104 -5.63 4.97 1.76
CA VAL A 104 -5.69 3.63 2.34
C VAL A 104 -4.28 3.30 2.82
N VAL A 105 -4.16 2.98 4.11
CA VAL A 105 -2.93 2.49 4.73
C VAL A 105 -2.99 0.97 4.75
N PHE A 106 -2.26 0.31 3.86
CA PHE A 106 -2.17 -1.15 3.81
C PHE A 106 -1.23 -1.66 4.89
N LEU A 107 -1.60 -2.77 5.53
CA LEU A 107 -0.86 -3.37 6.65
C LEU A 107 -0.45 -4.81 6.34
N SER A 108 0.63 -5.27 6.96
CA SER A 108 1.09 -6.67 6.88
C SER A 108 0.27 -7.64 7.73
N GLY A 109 -0.52 -7.12 8.67
CA GLY A 109 -1.40 -7.91 9.55
C GLY A 109 -2.77 -7.27 9.70
N PRO A 110 -3.68 -7.91 10.46
CA PRO A 110 -5.02 -7.39 10.71
C PRO A 110 -4.98 -6.08 11.51
N VAL A 111 -6.00 -5.25 11.34
CA VAL A 111 -6.21 -4.07 12.17
C VAL A 111 -6.73 -4.51 13.54
N ASP A 112 -6.03 -4.10 14.60
CA ASP A 112 -6.52 -4.20 15.98
C ASP A 112 -7.28 -2.89 16.32
N PRO A 113 -8.62 -2.93 16.52
CA PRO A 113 -9.40 -1.74 16.78
C PRO A 113 -8.98 -0.97 18.03
N ALA A 114 -8.51 -1.67 19.08
CA ALA A 114 -8.08 -1.02 20.31
C ALA A 114 -6.79 -0.20 20.07
N LYS A 115 -5.85 -0.77 19.31
CA LYS A 115 -4.62 -0.04 18.92
C LYS A 115 -4.89 1.06 17.90
N LEU A 116 -5.90 0.90 17.03
CA LEU A 116 -6.29 1.96 16.11
C LEU A 116 -6.85 3.17 16.85
N ALA A 117 -7.62 2.97 17.92
CA ALA A 117 -8.12 4.07 18.75
C ALA A 117 -6.98 4.91 19.36
N GLU A 118 -5.83 4.29 19.70
CA GLU A 118 -4.65 5.04 20.14
C GLU A 118 -4.05 5.93 19.04
N VAL A 119 -4.15 5.50 17.78
CA VAL A 119 -3.71 6.30 16.63
C VAL A 119 -4.70 7.43 16.36
N GLU A 120 -6.00 7.14 16.46
CA GLU A 120 -7.08 8.12 16.28
C GLU A 120 -7.01 9.25 17.32
N ALA A 121 -6.61 8.95 18.57
CA ALA A 121 -6.39 9.96 19.60
C ALA A 121 -5.29 11.00 19.23
N LEU A 122 -4.47 10.73 18.22
CA LEU A 122 -3.43 11.65 17.71
C LEU A 122 -3.90 12.46 16.49
N ALA A 123 -5.10 12.19 15.98
CA ALA A 123 -5.66 12.83 14.80
C ALA A 123 -5.94 14.31 15.07
N LYS A 124 -5.68 15.15 14.06
CA LYS A 124 -6.08 16.55 14.07
C LYS A 124 -7.60 16.69 13.91
N PRO A 125 -8.20 17.82 14.32
CA PRO A 125 -9.60 18.10 14.03
C PRO A 125 -9.91 17.92 12.54
N GLY A 126 -10.96 17.15 12.24
CA GLY A 126 -11.37 16.87 10.85
C GLY A 126 -10.74 15.63 10.22
N GLU A 127 -9.58 15.18 10.69
CA GLU A 127 -9.03 13.88 10.25
C GLU A 127 -9.96 12.75 10.72
N ARG A 128 -10.08 11.68 9.91
CA ARG A 128 -10.89 10.50 10.23
C ARG A 128 -10.11 9.23 9.91
N LEU A 129 -10.26 8.21 10.76
CA LEU A 129 -9.75 6.87 10.53
C LEU A 129 -10.91 5.87 10.57
N ALA A 130 -10.83 4.83 9.76
CA ALA A 130 -11.75 3.71 9.85
C ALA A 130 -11.00 2.40 9.56
N ALA A 131 -11.25 1.39 10.39
CA ALA A 131 -10.66 0.08 10.25
C ALA A 131 -11.27 -0.68 9.06
N GLY A 132 -10.41 -1.28 8.23
CA GLY A 132 -10.74 -2.41 7.37
C GLY A 132 -10.14 -3.70 7.92
N GLU A 133 -9.97 -4.72 7.07
CA GLU A 133 -9.43 -6.01 7.50
C GLU A 133 -7.92 -5.96 7.69
N ARG A 134 -7.18 -5.55 6.65
CA ARG A 134 -5.71 -5.42 6.62
C ARG A 134 -5.32 -4.06 6.04
N GLU A 135 -6.18 -3.08 6.28
CA GLU A 135 -6.09 -1.72 5.78
C GLU A 135 -6.79 -0.74 6.72
N VAL A 136 -6.32 0.50 6.76
CA VAL A 136 -7.02 1.60 7.45
C VAL A 136 -7.38 2.66 6.41
N HIS A 137 -8.65 3.05 6.36
CA HIS A 137 -9.10 4.19 5.58
C HIS A 137 -8.79 5.47 6.37
N MET A 138 -8.24 6.47 5.70
CA MET A 138 -7.77 7.70 6.33
C MET A 138 -8.18 8.92 5.51
N TRP A 139 -8.87 9.85 6.14
CA TRP A 139 -9.24 11.13 5.56
C TRP A 139 -8.40 12.25 6.17
N LEU A 140 -7.71 13.02 5.32
CA LEU A 140 -6.82 14.11 5.72
C LEU A 140 -7.26 15.42 5.04
N PRO A 141 -8.23 16.16 5.60
CA PRO A 141 -8.83 17.32 4.93
C PRO A 141 -7.81 18.43 4.61
N ASP A 142 -6.77 18.57 5.42
CA ASP A 142 -5.70 19.57 5.23
C ASP A 142 -4.52 19.04 4.39
N GLY A 143 -4.57 17.75 3.98
CA GLY A 143 -3.56 17.10 3.17
C GLY A 143 -2.47 16.34 3.94
N ALA A 144 -1.76 15.47 3.23
CA ALA A 144 -0.81 14.51 3.82
C ALA A 144 0.47 15.14 4.41
N ALA A 145 0.82 16.37 4.02
CA ALA A 145 1.96 17.08 4.60
C ALA A 145 1.65 17.60 6.02
N GLU A 146 0.37 17.82 6.33
CA GLU A 146 -0.06 18.42 7.59
C GLU A 146 -0.33 17.39 8.69
N THR A 147 -0.48 16.10 8.35
CA THR A 147 -0.88 15.08 9.33
C THR A 147 0.27 14.58 10.20
N LYS A 148 -0.05 14.15 11.42
CA LYS A 148 0.85 13.35 12.26
C LYS A 148 0.71 11.84 12.00
N LEU A 149 -0.32 11.43 11.26
CA LEU A 149 -0.72 10.05 11.02
C LEU A 149 0.12 9.39 9.91
N THR A 150 1.42 9.23 10.17
CA THR A 150 2.36 8.65 9.19
C THR A 150 2.31 7.13 9.17
N HIS A 151 2.68 6.52 8.04
CA HIS A 151 2.78 5.05 7.93
C HIS A 151 3.71 4.42 9.00
N LEU A 152 4.76 5.13 9.44
CA LEU A 152 5.64 4.67 10.53
C LEU A 152 4.92 4.64 11.88
N LEU A 153 4.04 5.61 12.13
CA LEU A 153 3.19 5.62 13.32
C LEU A 153 2.25 4.40 13.31
N PHE A 154 1.58 4.14 12.19
CA PHE A 154 0.74 2.95 12.04
C PHE A 154 1.51 1.66 12.28
N GLN A 155 2.68 1.51 11.65
CA GLN A 155 3.53 0.34 11.84
C GLN A 155 3.86 0.10 13.32
N LYS A 156 4.29 1.15 14.03
CA LYS A 156 4.66 1.08 15.45
C LYS A 156 3.46 0.81 16.36
N ARG A 157 2.36 1.54 16.18
CA ARG A 157 1.20 1.48 17.09
C ARG A 157 0.36 0.23 16.88
N LEU A 158 0.18 -0.20 15.64
CA LEU A 158 -0.57 -1.42 15.34
C LEU A 158 0.27 -2.69 15.53
N GLY A 159 1.59 -2.57 15.63
CA GLY A 159 2.49 -3.71 15.85
C GLY A 159 2.63 -4.60 14.61
N VAL A 160 2.53 -4.00 13.42
CA VAL A 160 2.69 -4.70 12.13
C VAL A 160 4.12 -4.51 11.60
N THR A 161 4.61 -5.42 10.76
CA THR A 161 5.99 -5.37 10.25
C THR A 161 6.18 -4.34 9.13
N VAL A 162 5.16 -4.21 8.27
CA VAL A 162 5.10 -3.26 7.15
C VAL A 162 3.76 -2.55 7.15
N ALA A 163 3.81 -1.22 6.96
CA ALA A 163 2.67 -0.38 6.62
C ALA A 163 3.03 0.56 5.46
N THR A 164 2.14 0.75 4.49
CA THR A 164 2.35 1.65 3.33
C THR A 164 1.05 2.32 2.92
N ALA A 165 1.10 3.61 2.61
CA ALA A 165 -0.10 4.40 2.29
C ALA A 165 -0.19 4.68 0.79
N ARG A 166 -1.40 4.65 0.24
CA ARG A 166 -1.72 5.10 -1.13
C ARG A 166 -2.95 5.99 -1.08
N ASN A 167 -2.97 7.07 -1.86
CA ASN A 167 -4.17 7.88 -1.99
C ASN A 167 -5.24 7.13 -2.80
N TRP A 168 -6.50 7.55 -2.68
CA TRP A 168 -7.65 6.89 -3.28
C TRP A 168 -7.52 6.78 -4.81
N ASN A 169 -7.01 7.82 -5.46
CA ASN A 169 -6.70 7.81 -6.90
C ASN A 169 -5.76 6.67 -7.31
N THR A 170 -4.79 6.32 -6.48
CA THR A 170 -3.87 5.21 -6.76
C THR A 170 -4.55 3.87 -6.52
N VAL A 171 -5.33 3.74 -5.44
CA VAL A 171 -6.05 2.50 -5.11
C VAL A 171 -7.05 2.13 -6.20
N THR A 172 -7.84 3.08 -6.69
CA THR A 172 -8.82 2.82 -7.76
C THR A 172 -8.15 2.47 -9.08
N LYS A 173 -7.05 3.16 -9.45
CA LYS A 173 -6.25 2.81 -10.64
C LYS A 173 -5.61 1.43 -10.54
N LEU A 174 -5.11 1.05 -9.36
CA LEU A 174 -4.60 -0.29 -9.14
C LEU A 174 -5.71 -1.33 -9.33
N SER A 175 -6.87 -1.14 -8.72
CA SER A 175 -8.01 -2.06 -8.87
C SER A 175 -8.38 -2.26 -10.35
N ALA A 176 -8.46 -1.18 -11.12
CA ALA A 176 -8.75 -1.23 -12.56
C ALA A 176 -7.66 -1.93 -13.40
N LEU A 177 -6.43 -2.05 -12.90
CA LEU A 177 -5.36 -2.81 -13.57
C LEU A 177 -5.38 -4.30 -13.21
N LEU A 178 -6.12 -4.69 -12.16
CA LEU A 178 -6.24 -6.07 -11.69
C LEU A 178 -7.50 -6.79 -12.18
N THR A 179 -8.41 -6.07 -12.84
CA THR A 179 -9.57 -6.64 -13.54
C THR A 179 -9.20 -7.41 -14.80
#